data_AF-A0AAC8YM31-F1
#
_entry.id   AF-A0AAC8YM31-F1
#
_cell.length_a   1.000
_cell.length_b   1.000
_cell.length_c   1.000
_cell.angle_alpha   90.00
_cell.angle_beta   90.00
_cell.angle_gamma   90.00
#
_symmetry.space_group_name_H-M   'P 1'
#
loop_
_entity.id
_entity.type
_entity.pdbx_description
1 polymer ?
#
loop_
_entity_poly.entity_id
_entity_poly.type
_entity_poly.pdbx_seq_one_letter_code
_entity_poly.pdbx_strand_id
1 'polypeptide(L)'
;MKAKLHAAAGGVALLTVSCFWIATIAAELTANAEIIATAKAVILAGMVVLIPAMIIAGGTGFSLGKGWRRPGVQHKKRRMRIIAANGLLVLLPSAYVLAGWAAEGRFDTAFIIVQTLELAAGALNIALLSLNMRDGLALRRKPAGAVRAG
;
A
#
# COMPACT_ATOMS: atom_id res chain seq x y z
N MET A 1 -7.12 22.05 -5.38
CA MET A 1 -5.97 21.25 -5.87
C MET A 1 -5.59 20.08 -4.95
N LYS A 2 -5.41 20.29 -3.63
CA LYS A 2 -5.00 19.26 -2.66
C LYS A 2 -5.80 17.94 -2.69
N ALA A 3 -7.12 18.00 -2.88
CA ALA A 3 -7.97 16.80 -2.97
C ALA A 3 -7.71 15.94 -4.22
N LYS A 4 -7.40 16.57 -5.37
CA LYS A 4 -7.05 15.85 -6.60
C LYS A 4 -5.69 15.18 -6.46
N LEU A 5 -4.71 15.90 -5.89
CA LEU A 5 -3.39 15.36 -5.59
C LEU A 5 -3.45 14.19 -4.61
N HIS A 6 -4.24 14.30 -3.54
CA HIS A 6 -4.47 13.21 -2.58
C HIS A 6 -5.04 11.96 -3.26
N ALA A 7 -6.07 12.13 -4.11
CA ALA A 7 -6.69 11.02 -4.82
C ALA A 7 -5.74 10.36 -5.81
N ALA A 8 -4.97 11.15 -6.57
CA ALA A 8 -3.97 10.64 -7.50
C ALA A 8 -2.87 9.86 -6.76
N ALA A 9 -2.27 10.45 -5.72
CA ALA A 9 -1.21 9.81 -4.95
C ALA A 9 -1.69 8.52 -4.25
N GLY A 10 -2.90 8.52 -3.68
CA GLY A 10 -3.50 7.33 -3.08
C GLY A 10 -3.80 6.24 -4.11
N GLY A 11 -4.25 6.61 -5.30
CA GLY A 11 -4.47 5.69 -6.42
C GLY A 11 -3.17 5.06 -6.92
N VAL A 12 -2.14 5.88 -7.14
CA VAL A 12 -0.80 5.40 -7.52
C VAL A 12 -0.27 4.43 -6.48
N ALA A 13 -0.34 4.78 -5.19
CA ALA A 13 0.14 3.89 -4.13
C ALA A 13 -0.58 2.53 -4.13
N LEU A 14 -1.92 2.52 -4.25
CA LEU A 14 -2.69 1.28 -4.29
C LEU A 14 -2.35 0.44 -5.52
N LEU A 15 -2.26 1.05 -6.70
CA LEU A 15 -1.90 0.37 -7.94
C LEU A 15 -0.49 -0.23 -7.84
N THR A 16 0.50 0.54 -7.40
CA THR A 16 1.88 0.07 -7.28
C THR A 16 2.02 -1.10 -6.32
N VAL A 17 1.42 -1.04 -5.12
CA VAL A 17 1.45 -2.18 -4.18
C VAL A 17 0.76 -3.40 -4.76
N SER A 18 -0.36 -3.20 -5.46
CA SER A 18 -1.10 -4.31 -6.09
C SER A 18 -0.27 -4.97 -7.19
N CYS A 19 0.41 -4.18 -8.02
CA CYS A 19 1.33 -4.69 -9.04
C CYS A 19 2.49 -5.47 -8.42
N PHE A 20 3.11 -4.97 -7.34
CA PHE A 20 4.21 -5.69 -6.67
C PHE A 20 3.76 -7.04 -6.11
N TRP A 21 2.58 -7.07 -5.49
CA TRP A 21 2.04 -8.28 -4.92
C TRP A 21 1.69 -9.33 -6.00
N ILE A 22 1.03 -8.90 -7.08
CA ILE A 22 0.72 -9.77 -8.23
C ILE A 22 2.00 -10.25 -8.91
N ALA A 23 2.97 -9.37 -9.14
CA ALA A 23 4.26 -9.72 -9.75
C ALA A 23 5.02 -10.74 -8.90
N THR A 24 4.97 -10.61 -7.57
CA THR A 24 5.54 -11.60 -6.66
C THR A 24 4.89 -12.96 -6.83
N ILE A 25 3.55 -13.05 -6.78
CA ILE A 25 2.86 -14.33 -6.97
C ILE A 25 3.14 -14.93 -8.34
N ALA A 26 3.08 -14.11 -9.40
CA ALA A 26 3.35 -14.56 -10.75
C ALA A 26 4.77 -15.15 -10.87
N ALA A 27 5.76 -14.52 -10.24
CA ALA A 27 7.13 -15.03 -10.20
C ALA A 27 7.23 -16.35 -9.42
N GLU A 28 6.63 -16.43 -8.22
CA GLU A 28 6.63 -17.65 -7.40
C GLU A 28 5.99 -18.85 -8.13
N LEU A 29 4.92 -18.63 -8.90
CA LEU A 29 4.25 -19.68 -9.68
C LEU A 29 5.15 -20.29 -10.77
N THR A 30 6.21 -19.60 -11.19
CA THR A 30 7.17 -20.15 -12.15
C THR A 30 8.14 -21.16 -11.52
N ALA A 31 8.29 -21.14 -10.20
CA ALA A 31 9.33 -21.85 -9.45
C ALA A 31 10.76 -21.63 -10.00
N ASN A 32 10.99 -20.55 -10.75
CA ASN A 32 12.27 -20.21 -11.35
C ASN A 32 12.99 -19.16 -10.51
N ALA A 33 14.14 -19.54 -9.96
CA ALA A 33 14.97 -18.69 -9.10
C ALA A 33 15.38 -17.36 -9.75
N GLU A 34 15.69 -17.35 -11.05
CA GLU A 34 16.09 -16.15 -11.79
C GLU A 34 14.91 -15.18 -11.95
N ILE A 35 13.71 -15.71 -12.25
CA ILE A 35 12.49 -14.90 -12.37
C ILE A 35 12.13 -14.31 -11.01
N ILE A 36 12.21 -15.09 -9.93
CA ILE A 36 11.95 -14.62 -8.56
C ILE A 36 12.96 -13.54 -8.15
N ALA A 37 14.26 -13.75 -8.38
CA ALA A 37 15.29 -12.76 -8.07
C ALA A 37 15.08 -11.46 -8.84
N THR A 38 14.76 -11.54 -10.13
CA THR A 38 14.45 -10.38 -10.97
C THR A 38 13.23 -9.64 -10.44
N ALA A 39 12.15 -10.36 -10.09
CA ALA A 39 10.96 -9.75 -9.52
C ALA A 39 11.26 -9.00 -8.21
N LYS A 40 12.02 -9.61 -7.29
CA LYS A 40 12.39 -8.96 -6.02
C LYS A 40 13.27 -7.72 -6.23
N ALA A 41 14.22 -7.77 -7.16
CA ALA A 41 15.04 -6.62 -7.51
C ALA A 41 14.21 -5.47 -8.10
N VAL A 42 13.31 -5.76 -9.06
CA VAL A 42 12.43 -4.77 -9.69
C VAL A 42 11.45 -4.16 -8.68
N ILE A 43 10.88 -4.97 -7.79
CA ILE A 43 9.99 -4.49 -6.72
C ILE A 43 10.74 -3.56 -5.77
N LEU A 44 11.96 -3.94 -5.35
CA LEU A 44 12.78 -3.09 -4.49
C LEU A 44 13.11 -1.76 -5.18
N ALA A 45 13.50 -1.78 -6.46
CA ALA A 45 13.71 -0.56 -7.23
C ALA A 45 12.45 0.29 -7.34
N GLY A 46 11.29 -0.35 -7.55
CA GLY A 46 9.98 0.30 -7.62
C GLY A 46 9.55 1.00 -6.33
N MET A 47 10.18 0.71 -5.18
CA MET A 47 9.93 1.44 -3.93
C MET A 47 10.21 2.94 -4.05
N VAL A 48 11.08 3.36 -4.98
CA VAL A 48 11.33 4.78 -5.29
C VAL A 48 10.07 5.51 -5.76
N VAL A 49 9.09 4.80 -6.33
CA VAL A 49 7.80 5.36 -6.74
C VAL A 49 6.79 5.25 -5.60
N LEU A 50 6.74 4.08 -4.95
CA LEU A 50 5.75 3.79 -3.92
C LEU A 50 5.91 4.69 -2.69
N ILE A 51 7.15 4.86 -2.19
CA ILE A 51 7.42 5.61 -0.96
C ILE A 51 6.97 7.08 -1.10
N PRO A 52 7.38 7.84 -2.14
CA PRO A 52 6.88 9.20 -2.33
C PRO A 52 5.36 9.26 -2.51
N ALA A 53 4.77 8.34 -3.27
CA ALA A 53 3.31 8.31 -3.46
C ALA A 53 2.57 8.16 -2.13
N MET A 54 3.05 7.26 -1.25
CA MET A 54 2.51 7.05 0.09
C MET A 54 2.71 8.27 1.01
N ILE A 55 3.88 8.91 0.97
CA ILE A 55 4.16 10.13 1.74
C ILE A 55 3.21 11.25 1.31
N ILE A 56 3.06 11.48 0.00
CA ILE A 56 2.18 12.51 -0.54
C ILE A 56 0.72 12.20 -0.19
N ALA A 57 0.28 10.96 -0.35
CA ALA A 57 -1.08 10.53 -0.02
C ALA A 57 -1.37 10.71 1.49
N GLY A 58 -0.44 10.31 2.36
CA GLY A 58 -0.54 10.47 3.81
C GLY A 58 -0.55 11.93 4.25
N GLY A 59 0.43 12.72 3.79
CA GLY A 59 0.57 14.14 4.15
C GLY A 59 -0.59 14.99 3.68
N THR A 60 -1.01 14.84 2.41
CA THR A 60 -2.18 15.56 1.88
C THR A 60 -3.47 15.10 2.55
N GLY A 61 -3.61 13.80 2.84
CA GLY A 61 -4.77 13.25 3.55
C GLY A 61 -4.91 13.76 4.98
N PHE A 62 -3.78 13.93 5.69
CA PHE A 62 -3.76 14.51 7.03
C PHE A 62 -4.15 15.99 7.00
N SER A 63 -3.63 16.76 6.03
CA SER A 63 -3.98 18.16 5.83
C SER A 63 -5.47 18.36 5.52
N LEU A 64 -6.04 17.53 4.63
CA LEU A 64 -7.46 17.60 4.26
C LEU A 64 -8.41 17.21 5.40
N GLY A 65 -7.98 16.31 6.30
CA GLY A 65 -8.75 15.92 7.48
C GLY A 65 -8.49 16.76 8.72
N LYS A 66 -7.74 17.87 8.61
CA LYS A 66 -7.43 18.75 9.75
C LYS A 66 -8.71 19.44 10.23
N GLY A 67 -9.04 19.30 11.51
CA GLY A 67 -10.25 19.88 12.13
C GLY A 67 -11.52 19.02 12.05
N TRP A 68 -11.53 17.96 11.24
CA TRP A 68 -12.71 17.09 11.13
C TRP A 68 -12.73 16.05 12.25
N ARG A 69 -13.76 16.08 13.11
CA ARG A 69 -13.92 15.20 14.30
C ARG A 69 -14.93 14.05 14.11
N ARG A 70 -15.50 13.87 12.91
CA ARG A 70 -16.48 12.81 12.66
C ARG A 70 -15.87 11.42 12.85
N PRO A 71 -16.58 10.44 13.45
CA PRO A 71 -16.05 9.09 13.70
C PRO A 71 -15.43 8.42 12.47
N GLY A 72 -16.05 8.55 11.29
CA GLY A 72 -15.52 8.00 10.03
C GLY A 72 -14.15 8.54 9.62
N VAL A 73 -13.84 9.79 9.94
CA VAL A 73 -12.53 10.41 9.63
C VAL A 73 -11.45 9.87 10.55
N GLN A 74 -11.79 9.60 11.82
CA GLN A 74 -10.85 9.05 12.80
C GLN A 74 -10.51 7.59 12.48
N HIS A 75 -11.50 6.79 12.07
CA HIS A 75 -11.25 5.43 11.57
C HIS A 75 -10.31 5.44 10.35
N LYS A 76 -10.54 6.34 9.38
CA LYS A 76 -9.68 6.54 8.20
C LYS A 76 -8.24 6.89 8.60
N LYS A 77 -8.05 7.82 9.53
CA LYS A 77 -6.71 8.21 10.03
C LYS A 77 -6.00 7.06 10.73
N ARG A 78 -6.70 6.29 11.56
CA ARG A 78 -6.13 5.12 12.25
C ARG A 78 -5.70 4.05 11.25
N ARG A 79 -6.53 3.75 10.24
CA ARG A 79 -6.17 2.83 9.15
C ARG A 79 -4.92 3.29 8.40
N MET A 80 -4.83 4.57 8.07
CA MET A 80 -3.64 5.12 7.39
C MET A 80 -2.34 4.94 8.20
N ARG A 81 -2.40 5.07 9.54
CA ARG A 81 -1.23 4.80 10.40
C ARG A 81 -0.83 3.33 10.38
N ILE A 82 -1.80 2.42 10.41
CA ILE A 82 -1.54 0.97 10.35
C ILE A 82 -0.92 0.60 8.99
N ILE A 83 -1.47 1.13 7.89
CA ILE A 83 -0.93 0.95 6.52
C ILE A 83 0.52 1.42 6.45
N ALA A 84 0.80 2.62 6.96
CA ALA A 84 2.15 3.18 6.94
C ALA A 84 3.13 2.36 7.80
N ALA A 85 2.71 1.94 9.00
CA ALA A 85 3.52 1.11 9.88
C ALA A 85 3.81 -0.26 9.25
N ASN A 86 2.81 -0.93 8.69
CA ASN A 86 2.99 -2.20 8.00
C ASN A 86 3.92 -2.07 6.78
N GLY A 87 3.74 -1.00 5.98
CA GLY A 87 4.61 -0.69 4.86
C GLY A 87 6.07 -0.48 5.26
N LEU A 88 6.31 0.33 6.29
CA LEU A 88 7.66 0.73 6.68
C LEU A 88 8.39 -0.29 7.55
N LEU A 89 7.67 -0.98 8.44
CA LEU A 89 8.28 -1.86 9.45
C LEU A 89 8.27 -3.33 9.06
N VAL A 90 7.40 -3.73 8.11
CA VAL A 90 7.28 -5.13 7.68
C VAL A 90 7.68 -5.25 6.21
N LEU A 91 6.93 -4.60 5.31
CA LEU A 91 7.09 -4.78 3.86
C LEU A 91 8.42 -4.27 3.30
N LEU A 92 8.85 -3.08 3.72
CA LEU A 92 10.09 -2.49 3.20
C LEU A 92 11.34 -3.29 3.66
N PRO A 93 11.49 -3.66 4.95
CA PRO A 93 12.58 -4.52 5.38
C PRO A 93 12.53 -5.90 4.74
N SER A 94 11.34 -6.52 4.62
CA SER A 94 11.23 -7.83 4.00
C SER A 94 11.63 -7.79 2.52
N ALA A 95 11.19 -6.77 1.78
CA ALA A 95 11.56 -6.61 0.37
C ALA A 95 13.07 -6.44 0.18
N TYR A 96 13.73 -5.67 1.05
CA TYR A 96 15.18 -5.50 1.01
C TYR A 96 15.92 -6.81 1.27
N VAL A 97 15.54 -7.54 2.33
CA VAL A 97 16.14 -8.82 2.70
C VAL A 97 15.93 -9.88 1.62
N LEU A 98 14.70 -10.01 1.11
CA LEU A 98 14.36 -10.98 0.07
C LEU A 98 15.10 -10.71 -1.24
N ALA A 99 15.22 -9.44 -1.64
CA ALA A 99 15.97 -9.08 -2.84
C ALA A 99 17.47 -9.40 -2.69
N GLY A 100 18.06 -9.12 -1.52
CA GLY A 100 19.46 -9.46 -1.24
C GLY A 100 19.69 -10.98 -1.28
N TRP A 101 18.86 -11.75 -0.58
CA TRP A 101 18.99 -13.21 -0.56
C TRP A 101 18.74 -13.84 -1.94
N ALA A 102 17.75 -13.36 -2.69
CA ALA A 102 17.50 -13.87 -4.02
C ALA A 102 18.64 -13.56 -5.00
N ALA A 103 19.30 -12.40 -4.86
CA ALA A 103 20.49 -12.05 -5.65
C ALA A 103 21.70 -12.95 -5.34
N GLU A 104 21.80 -13.46 -4.11
CA GLU A 104 22.78 -14.46 -3.69
C GLU A 104 22.39 -15.90 -4.07
N GLY A 105 21.23 -16.10 -4.70
CA GLY A 105 20.70 -17.43 -5.01
C GLY A 105 20.18 -18.19 -3.78
N ARG A 106 19.90 -17.48 -2.68
CA ARG A 106 19.53 -18.08 -1.40
C ARG A 106 18.00 -18.18 -1.25
N PHE A 107 17.48 -19.39 -1.45
CA PHE A 107 16.05 -19.74 -1.36
C PHE A 107 15.80 -20.82 -0.30
N ASP A 108 16.35 -20.59 0.90
CA ASP A 108 16.26 -21.50 2.05
C ASP A 108 14.95 -21.33 2.84
N THR A 109 14.79 -22.08 3.93
CA THR A 109 13.60 -21.97 4.80
C THR A 109 13.39 -20.55 5.35
N ALA A 110 14.47 -19.80 5.61
CA ALA A 110 14.35 -18.42 6.08
C ALA A 110 13.77 -17.52 4.99
N PHE A 111 14.20 -17.69 3.74
CA PHE A 111 13.60 -17.00 2.58
C PHE A 111 12.10 -17.27 2.51
N ILE A 112 11.69 -18.54 2.59
CA ILE A 112 10.27 -18.93 2.51
C ILE A 112 9.44 -18.29 3.63
N ILE A 113 9.95 -18.25 4.85
CA ILE A 113 9.26 -17.62 5.99
C ILE A 113 9.07 -16.12 5.74
N VAL A 114 10.13 -15.39 5.38
CA VAL A 114 10.07 -13.95 5.13
C VAL A 114 9.21 -13.64 3.91
N GLN A 115 9.28 -14.46 2.87
CA GLN A 115 8.46 -14.38 1.66
C GLN A 115 6.97 -14.52 1.99
N THR A 116 6.61 -15.50 2.80
CA THR A 116 5.22 -15.74 3.21
C THR A 116 4.69 -14.56 4.04
N LEU A 117 5.52 -14.02 4.93
CA LEU A 117 5.20 -12.82 5.70
C LEU A 117 5.02 -11.59 4.81
N GLU A 118 5.89 -11.39 3.82
CA GLU A 118 5.80 -10.30 2.85
C GLU A 118 4.50 -10.35 2.05
N LEU A 119 4.14 -11.52 1.51
CA LEU A 119 2.87 -11.72 0.80
C LEU A 119 1.66 -11.46 1.69
N ALA A 120 1.65 -11.96 2.93
CA ALA A 120 0.55 -11.73 3.86
C ALA A 120 0.42 -10.25 4.24
N ALA A 121 1.54 -9.60 4.56
CA ALA A 121 1.58 -8.17 4.86
C ALA A 121 1.15 -7.32 3.65
N GLY A 122 1.50 -7.74 2.43
CA GLY A 122 1.16 -7.05 1.18
C GLY A 122 -0.35 -7.11 0.91
N ALA A 123 -0.94 -8.30 1.04
CA ALA A 123 -2.38 -8.52 0.92
C ALA A 123 -3.16 -7.69 1.95
N LEU A 124 -2.71 -7.69 3.21
CA LEU A 124 -3.28 -6.85 4.26
C LEU A 124 -3.20 -5.36 3.89
N ASN A 125 -2.06 -4.90 3.38
CA ASN A 125 -1.86 -3.50 3.02
C ASN A 125 -2.78 -3.06 1.88
N ILE A 126 -2.95 -3.90 0.85
CA ILE A 126 -3.88 -3.68 -0.27
C ILE A 126 -5.31 -3.59 0.24
N ALA A 127 -5.73 -4.52 1.10
CA ALA A 127 -7.08 -4.54 1.66
C ALA A 127 -7.35 -3.26 2.48
N LEU A 128 -6.41 -2.87 3.34
CA LEU A 128 -6.53 -1.66 4.16
C LEU A 128 -6.55 -0.39 3.29
N LEU A 129 -5.68 -0.26 2.29
CA LEU A 129 -5.67 0.87 1.36
C LEU A 129 -6.99 0.96 0.57
N SER A 130 -7.50 -0.17 0.10
CA SER A 130 -8.78 -0.24 -0.63
C SER A 130 -9.96 0.20 0.24
N LEU A 131 -10.04 -0.30 1.47
CA LEU A 131 -11.06 0.12 2.44
C LEU A 131 -10.94 1.61 2.77
N ASN A 132 -9.71 2.11 2.98
CA ASN A 132 -9.43 3.51 3.28
C ASN A 132 -9.82 4.44 2.11
N MET A 133 -9.65 3.99 0.87
CA MET A 133 -10.08 4.70 -0.33
C MET A 133 -11.60 4.69 -0.47
N ARG A 134 -12.26 3.53 -0.25
CA ARG A 134 -13.72 3.39 -0.26
C ARG A 134 -14.39 4.35 0.72
N ASP A 135 -13.88 4.41 1.95
CA ASP A 135 -14.37 5.35 2.98
C ASP A 135 -14.16 6.81 2.54
N GLY A 136 -13.05 7.12 1.89
CA GLY A 136 -12.77 8.45 1.34
C GLY A 136 -13.77 8.88 0.24
N LEU A 137 -14.18 7.95 -0.63
CA LEU A 137 -15.20 8.19 -1.64
C LEU A 137 -16.60 8.35 -1.02
N ALA A 138 -16.92 7.54 -0.02
CA ALA A 138 -18.19 7.64 0.71
C ALA A 138 -18.34 9.00 1.40
N LEU A 139 -17.26 9.56 1.97
CA LEU A 139 -17.26 10.89 2.59
C LEU A 139 -17.45 12.04 1.57
N ARG A 140 -17.15 11.83 0.28
CA ARG A 140 -17.38 12.82 -0.79
C ARG A 140 -18.82 12.83 -1.29
N ARG A 141 -19.57 11.73 -1.13
CA ARG A 141 -21.00 11.70 -1.44
C ARG A 141 -21.74 12.55 -0.40
N LYS A 142 -22.15 13.76 -0.79
CA LYS A 142 -23.17 14.54 -0.07
C LYS A 142 -24.41 13.64 0.07
N PRO A 143 -25.12 13.60 1.21
CA PRO A 143 -26.47 13.03 1.23
C PRO A 143 -27.30 13.80 0.21
N ALA A 144 -27.84 13.12 -0.78
CA ALA A 144 -28.87 13.67 -1.66
C ALA A 144 -30.14 13.82 -0.80
N GLY A 145 -30.24 14.92 -0.06
CA GLY A 145 -31.32 15.09 0.91
C GLY A 145 -31.02 16.16 1.96
N ALA A 146 -30.69 17.37 1.52
CA ALA A 146 -30.86 18.55 2.36
C ALA A 146 -31.19 19.74 1.46
N VAL A 147 -32.46 20.18 1.57
CA VAL A 147 -33.11 21.37 0.99
C VAL A 147 -33.77 21.19 -0.39
N ARG A 148 -34.90 20.46 -0.37
CA ARG A 148 -36.20 21.02 -0.76
C ARG A 148 -37.09 20.98 0.49
N ALA A 149 -37.36 22.14 1.09
CA ALA A 149 -38.51 22.44 1.95
C ALA A 149 -38.29 23.81 2.61
N GLY A 150 -39.18 24.77 2.33
CA GLY A 150 -39.20 26.13 2.88
C GLY A 150 -39.01 27.17 1.82
#